data_AF-A0A832EC05-F1
#
_entry.id   AF-A0A832EC05-F1
#
_cell.length_a   1.000
_cell.length_b   1.000
_cell.length_c   1.000
_cell.angle_alpha   90.00
_cell.angle_beta   90.00
_cell.angle_gamma   90.00
#
_symmetry.space_group_name_H-M   'P 1'
#
loop_
_entity.id
_entity.type
_entity.pdbx_description
1 polymer ?
#
loop_
_entity_poly.entity_id
_entity_poly.type
_entity_poly.pdbx_seq_one_letter_code
_entity_poly.pdbx_strand_id
1 'polypeptide(L)'
;MEDDLITCLTRQVKEEVLENYLTQRRLIELETEDVEAQAEAVRALAQEVGKRFTRLGYLMMDAEMLERLIGILQIPETSFWRECLEKPFARGVRFIKVTALTHKGKFRKLVLESYNRLLTWMTKYKDALHDLELEVRALNINIQAFQSNFDLLTILNFLKSLDVCGLEHKHFLGSNFTAEEIMSVEKKLYIHPMKVDRFNLPPPLDLPAPALIQDDLGRLAEDVFRKHHNQIKRLLR
;
A
#
# COMPACT_ATOMS: atom_id res chain seq x y z
N MET A 1 -48.62 -18.09 27.95
CA MET A 1 -48.36 -16.69 28.37
C MET A 1 -46.95 -16.50 28.90
N GLU A 2 -46.54 -17.15 30.01
CA GLU A 2 -45.13 -17.05 30.49
C GLU A 2 -44.14 -17.70 29.50
N ASP A 3 -44.47 -18.88 28.96
CA ASP A 3 -43.65 -19.55 27.94
C ASP A 3 -43.54 -18.75 26.63
N ASP A 4 -44.60 -18.03 26.23
CA ASP A 4 -44.59 -17.17 25.03
C ASP A 4 -43.67 -15.95 25.23
N LEU A 5 -43.65 -15.38 26.44
CA LEU A 5 -42.80 -14.26 26.80
C LEU A 5 -41.32 -14.66 26.80
N ILE A 6 -41.00 -15.81 27.41
CA ILE A 6 -39.64 -16.36 27.46
C ILE A 6 -39.15 -16.72 26.05
N THR A 7 -40.03 -17.26 25.20
CA THR A 7 -39.71 -17.56 23.80
C THR A 7 -39.44 -16.31 22.98
N CYS A 8 -40.26 -15.26 23.14
CA CYS A 8 -40.04 -13.96 22.49
C CYS A 8 -38.72 -13.29 22.92
N LEU A 9 -38.43 -13.26 24.23
CA LEU A 9 -37.18 -12.72 24.77
C LEU A 9 -35.96 -13.49 24.27
N THR A 10 -36.05 -14.81 24.27
CA THR A 10 -35.00 -15.70 23.74
C THR A 10 -34.71 -15.40 22.27
N ARG A 11 -35.76 -15.28 21.44
CA ARG A 11 -35.60 -14.93 20.03
C ARG A 11 -34.92 -13.58 19.86
N GLN A 12 -35.36 -12.57 20.60
CA GLN A 12 -34.82 -11.21 20.52
C GLN A 12 -33.33 -11.17 20.87
N VAL A 13 -32.90 -11.86 21.92
CA VAL A 13 -31.47 -11.94 22.31
C VAL A 13 -30.64 -12.66 21.24
N LYS A 14 -31.19 -13.72 20.62
CA LYS A 14 -30.50 -14.44 19.53
C LYS A 14 -30.34 -13.55 18.29
N GLU A 15 -31.38 -12.81 17.93
CA GLU A 15 -31.37 -11.85 16.82
C GLU A 15 -30.32 -10.76 17.09
N GLU A 16 -30.30 -10.17 18.28
CA GLU A 16 -29.35 -9.12 18.65
C GLU A 16 -27.89 -9.59 18.58
N VAL A 17 -27.58 -10.79 19.10
CA VAL A 17 -26.21 -11.35 19.04
C VAL A 17 -25.76 -11.59 17.59
N LEU A 18 -26.65 -12.14 16.75
CA LEU A 18 -26.35 -12.39 15.34
C LEU A 18 -26.19 -11.08 14.57
N GLU A 19 -27.07 -10.10 14.78
CA GLU A 19 -27.00 -8.78 14.16
C GLU A 19 -25.71 -8.07 14.53
N ASN A 20 -25.30 -8.11 15.79
CA ASN A 20 -24.05 -7.50 16.22
C ASN A 20 -22.83 -8.18 15.57
N TYR A 21 -22.79 -9.52 15.53
CA TYR A 21 -21.72 -10.26 14.84
C TYR A 21 -21.63 -9.88 13.35
N LEU A 22 -22.76 -9.90 12.64
CA LEU A 22 -22.81 -9.59 11.21
C LEU A 22 -22.43 -8.14 10.93
N THR A 23 -22.86 -7.21 11.78
CA THR A 23 -22.53 -5.79 11.67
C THR A 23 -21.03 -5.56 11.84
N GLN A 24 -20.43 -6.13 12.89
CA GLN A 24 -18.99 -5.97 13.15
C GLN A 24 -18.15 -6.66 12.08
N ARG A 25 -18.58 -7.83 11.59
CA ARG A 25 -17.93 -8.49 10.46
C ARG A 25 -17.97 -7.62 9.21
N ARG A 26 -19.13 -7.03 8.90
CA ARG A 26 -19.29 -6.16 7.73
C ARG A 26 -18.41 -4.91 7.83
N LEU A 27 -18.23 -4.37 9.03
CA LEU A 27 -17.33 -3.25 9.27
C LEU A 27 -15.89 -3.60 8.90
N ILE A 28 -15.38 -4.77 9.34
CA ILE A 28 -14.03 -5.24 8.99
C ILE A 28 -13.87 -5.46 7.49
N GLU A 29 -14.91 -5.98 6.83
CA GLU A 29 -14.91 -6.14 5.37
C GLU A 29 -14.78 -4.78 4.66
N LEU A 30 -15.52 -3.76 5.10
CA LEU A 30 -15.42 -2.41 4.56
C LEU A 30 -14.03 -1.80 4.79
N GLU A 31 -13.48 -1.92 6.00
CA GLU A 31 -12.11 -1.46 6.29
C GLU A 31 -11.06 -2.19 5.44
N THR A 32 -11.29 -3.48 5.16
CA THR A 32 -10.43 -4.27 4.26
C THR A 32 -10.49 -3.73 2.83
N GLU A 33 -11.69 -3.44 2.32
CA GLU A 33 -11.90 -2.83 0.99
C GLU A 33 -11.20 -1.46 0.90
N ASP A 34 -11.30 -0.63 1.94
CA ASP A 34 -10.67 0.69 2.00
C ASP A 34 -9.13 0.61 1.99
N VAL A 35 -8.55 -0.29 2.77
CA VAL A 35 -7.11 -0.55 2.80
C VAL A 35 -6.61 -1.06 1.45
N GLU A 36 -7.35 -1.94 0.78
CA GLU A 36 -7.01 -2.41 -0.56
C GLU A 36 -7.04 -1.27 -1.58
N ALA A 37 -8.04 -0.40 -1.53
CA ALA A 37 -8.12 0.79 -2.38
C ALA A 37 -6.96 1.77 -2.14
N GLN A 38 -6.58 1.99 -0.88
CA GLN A 38 -5.43 2.83 -0.53
C GLN A 38 -4.12 2.23 -1.03
N ALA A 39 -3.94 0.91 -0.93
CA ALA A 39 -2.76 0.23 -1.47
C ALA A 39 -2.63 0.41 -3.00
N GLU A 40 -3.74 0.38 -3.74
CA GLU A 40 -3.73 0.71 -5.18
C GLU A 40 -3.34 2.16 -5.45
N ALA A 41 -3.83 3.11 -4.64
CA ALA A 41 -3.42 4.51 -4.76
C ALA A 41 -1.92 4.71 -4.48
N VAL A 42 -1.38 4.04 -3.47
CA VAL A 42 0.06 4.03 -3.15
C VAL A 42 0.87 3.41 -4.28
N ARG A 43 0.37 2.33 -4.90
CA ARG A 43 1.01 1.73 -6.08
C ARG A 43 1.03 2.69 -7.27
N ALA A 44 -0.07 3.37 -7.55
CA ALA A 44 -0.14 4.39 -8.60
C ALA A 44 0.86 5.53 -8.33
N LEU A 45 0.99 5.94 -7.07
CA LEU A 45 1.98 6.92 -6.65
C LEU A 45 3.42 6.45 -6.87
N ALA A 46 3.73 5.17 -6.57
CA ALA A 46 5.03 4.57 -6.88
C ALA A 46 5.35 4.61 -8.38
N GLN A 47 4.36 4.32 -9.24
CA GLN A 47 4.51 4.43 -10.70
C GLN A 47 4.80 5.87 -11.14
N GLU A 48 4.15 6.86 -10.52
CA GLU A 48 4.44 8.26 -10.76
C GLU A 48 5.88 8.62 -10.37
N VAL A 49 6.36 8.17 -9.20
CA VAL A 49 7.77 8.31 -8.82
C VAL A 49 8.69 7.65 -9.85
N GLY A 50 8.36 6.44 -10.28
CA GLY A 50 9.09 5.69 -11.32
C GLY A 50 9.24 6.49 -12.62
N LYS A 51 8.18 7.14 -13.11
CA LYS A 51 8.24 8.01 -14.31
C LYS A 51 9.23 9.17 -14.16
N ARG A 52 9.45 9.66 -12.93
CA ARG A 52 10.42 10.74 -12.64
C ARG A 52 11.85 10.21 -12.61
N PHE A 53 12.06 9.00 -12.09
CA PHE A 53 13.33 8.28 -12.27
C PHE A 53 13.64 8.08 -13.76
N THR A 54 12.71 7.54 -14.54
CA THR A 54 12.92 7.34 -16.00
C THR A 54 13.29 8.65 -16.71
N ARG A 55 12.67 9.77 -16.32
CA ARG A 55 13.04 11.09 -16.86
C ARG A 55 14.47 11.49 -16.50
N LEU A 56 14.87 11.29 -15.25
CA LEU A 56 16.20 11.64 -14.79
C LEU A 56 17.28 10.75 -15.45
N GLY A 57 17.02 9.45 -15.56
CA GLY A 57 17.88 8.50 -16.28
C GLY A 57 18.04 8.87 -17.75
N TYR A 58 16.94 9.24 -18.41
CA TYR A 58 16.98 9.71 -19.80
C TYR A 58 17.87 10.95 -20.02
N LEU A 59 17.97 11.84 -19.03
CA LEU A 59 18.85 13.01 -19.13
C LEU A 59 20.33 12.63 -19.16
N MET A 60 20.72 11.44 -18.72
CA MET A 60 22.12 11.01 -18.66
C MET A 60 22.69 10.61 -20.04
N MET A 61 21.83 10.31 -21.02
CA MET A 61 22.15 10.00 -22.43
C MET A 61 22.93 8.71 -22.70
N ASP A 62 23.83 8.31 -21.80
CA ASP A 62 24.59 7.07 -21.90
C ASP A 62 24.70 6.34 -20.56
N ALA A 63 25.12 5.08 -20.63
CA ALA A 63 25.22 4.19 -19.47
C ALA A 63 26.28 4.65 -18.45
N GLU A 64 27.39 5.24 -18.91
CA GLU A 64 28.46 5.72 -18.03
C GLU A 64 27.96 6.85 -17.11
N MET A 65 27.21 7.79 -17.67
CA MET A 65 26.63 8.90 -16.91
C MET A 65 25.47 8.43 -16.02
N LEU A 66 24.72 7.41 -16.46
CA LEU A 66 23.68 6.78 -15.67
C LEU A 66 24.23 6.09 -14.41
N GLU A 67 25.32 5.34 -14.54
CA GLU A 67 25.98 4.69 -13.40
C GLU A 67 26.52 5.70 -12.40
N ARG A 68 27.07 6.82 -12.88
CA ARG A 68 27.47 7.94 -12.00
C ARG A 68 26.28 8.52 -11.25
N LEU A 69 25.13 8.68 -11.91
CA LEU A 69 23.90 9.13 -11.25
C LEU A 69 23.44 8.13 -10.18
N ILE A 70 23.43 6.84 -10.49
CA ILE A 70 23.08 5.76 -9.54
C ILE A 70 23.98 5.82 -8.30
N GLY A 71 25.28 6.01 -8.49
CA GLY A 71 26.24 6.17 -7.39
C GLY A 71 25.98 7.41 -6.53
N ILE A 72 25.67 8.56 -7.15
CA ILE A 72 25.33 9.80 -6.41
C ILE A 72 24.05 9.62 -5.60
N LEU A 73 23.05 8.94 -6.17
CA LEU A 73 21.75 8.72 -5.54
C LEU A 73 21.72 7.51 -4.59
N GLN A 74 22.81 6.74 -4.53
CA GLN A 74 22.94 5.54 -3.69
C GLN A 74 21.82 4.52 -3.91
N ILE A 75 21.43 4.31 -5.17
CA ILE A 75 20.32 3.42 -5.51
C ILE A 75 20.78 1.96 -5.45
N PRO A 76 20.07 1.06 -4.73
CA PRO A 76 20.44 -0.35 -4.67
C PRO A 76 20.38 -1.03 -6.04
N GLU A 77 21.34 -1.94 -6.28
CA GLU A 77 21.52 -2.65 -7.55
C GLU A 77 20.29 -3.45 -7.99
N THR A 78 19.56 -4.04 -7.04
CA THR A 78 18.35 -4.86 -7.29
C THR A 78 17.11 -4.15 -6.75
N SER A 79 16.81 -2.97 -7.28
CA SER A 79 15.63 -2.19 -6.88
C SER A 79 14.75 -1.82 -8.06
N PHE A 80 13.43 -1.77 -7.81
CA PHE A 80 12.43 -1.25 -8.75
C PHE A 80 12.82 0.13 -9.31
N TRP A 81 13.44 0.97 -8.49
CA TRP A 81 13.85 2.32 -8.86
C TRP A 81 15.01 2.35 -9.85
N ARG A 82 15.95 1.40 -9.75
CA ARG A 82 17.00 1.23 -10.75
C ARG A 82 16.44 0.80 -12.09
N GLU A 83 15.53 -0.18 -12.09
CA GLU A 83 14.83 -0.55 -13.33
C GLU A 83 14.10 0.65 -13.96
N CYS A 84 13.50 1.52 -13.14
CA CYS A 84 12.88 2.75 -13.63
C CYS A 84 13.88 3.72 -14.28
N LEU A 85 15.12 3.81 -13.80
CA LEU A 85 16.18 4.64 -14.38
C LEU A 85 16.64 4.13 -15.75
N GLU A 86 16.74 2.81 -15.89
CA GLU A 86 17.22 2.14 -17.10
C GLU A 86 16.15 2.01 -18.19
N LYS A 87 14.87 2.11 -17.81
CA LYS A 87 13.76 2.06 -18.76
C LYS A 87 13.90 3.12 -19.86
N PRO A 88 13.66 2.77 -21.13
CA PRO A 88 13.64 3.74 -22.21
C PRO A 88 12.52 4.74 -21.98
N PHE A 89 12.83 6.02 -22.16
CA PHE A 89 11.86 7.08 -21.96
C PHE A 89 10.82 7.10 -23.09
N ALA A 90 9.54 6.95 -22.74
CA ALA A 90 8.46 7.10 -23.70
C ALA A 90 8.42 8.54 -24.25
N ARG A 91 8.47 8.68 -25.58
CA ARG A 91 8.40 10.00 -26.26
C ARG A 91 7.08 10.70 -25.90
N GLY A 92 7.13 12.01 -25.66
CA GLY A 92 5.95 12.87 -25.48
C GLY A 92 5.83 13.55 -24.10
N VAL A 93 6.72 13.25 -23.17
CA VAL A 93 6.73 13.90 -21.85
C VAL A 93 7.37 15.28 -21.94
N ARG A 94 6.61 16.32 -21.60
CA ARG A 94 7.10 17.70 -21.55
C ARG A 94 8.18 17.82 -20.46
N PHE A 95 9.38 18.24 -20.85
CA PHE A 95 10.43 18.59 -19.91
C PHE A 95 10.01 19.77 -19.04
N ILE A 96 10.61 19.84 -17.85
CA ILE A 96 10.39 20.94 -16.93
C ILE A 96 10.93 22.21 -17.58
N LYS A 97 10.08 23.24 -17.66
CA LYS A 97 10.51 24.54 -18.18
C LYS A 97 11.45 25.20 -17.18
N VAL A 98 12.69 25.40 -17.60
CA VAL A 98 13.72 26.09 -16.81
C VAL A 98 14.33 27.24 -17.63
N THR A 99 14.68 28.33 -16.95
CA THR A 99 15.25 29.54 -17.56
C THR A 99 16.74 29.69 -17.18
N ALA A 100 17.60 29.93 -18.17
CA ALA A 100 19.03 30.20 -17.97
C ALA A 100 19.60 30.93 -19.20
N LEU A 101 20.73 31.63 -19.00
CA LEU A 101 21.41 32.38 -20.06
C LEU A 101 22.04 31.49 -21.13
N THR A 102 22.50 30.30 -20.77
CA THR A 102 23.18 29.38 -21.69
C THR A 102 22.48 28.02 -21.73
N HIS A 103 22.61 27.28 -22.83
CA HIS A 103 22.11 25.91 -22.92
C HIS A 103 22.73 24.99 -21.84
N LYS A 104 24.01 25.20 -21.52
CA LYS A 104 24.70 24.49 -20.42
C LYS A 104 24.01 24.76 -19.08
N GLY A 105 23.80 26.03 -18.74
CA GLY A 105 23.09 26.42 -17.52
C GLY A 105 21.65 25.93 -17.50
N LYS A 106 20.96 25.94 -18.65
CA LYS A 106 19.59 25.43 -18.80
C LYS A 106 19.54 23.93 -18.52
N PHE A 107 20.48 23.16 -19.05
CA PHE A 107 20.58 21.72 -18.80
C PHE A 107 20.89 21.40 -17.33
N ARG A 108 21.88 22.07 -16.74
CA ARG A 108 22.21 21.91 -15.31
C ARG A 108 20.99 22.19 -14.42
N LYS A 109 20.27 23.29 -14.68
CA LYS A 109 19.03 23.59 -13.95
C LYS A 109 17.95 22.53 -14.17
N LEU A 110 17.81 22.00 -15.38
CA LEU A 110 16.84 20.94 -15.68
C LEU A 110 17.11 19.66 -14.87
N VAL A 111 18.37 19.23 -14.77
CA VAL A 111 18.76 18.06 -13.97
C VAL A 111 18.46 18.29 -12.49
N LEU A 112 18.92 19.41 -11.92
CA LEU A 112 18.70 19.74 -10.52
C LEU A 112 17.21 19.87 -10.16
N GLU A 113 16.43 20.53 -11.02
CA GLU A 113 14.99 20.66 -10.83
C GLU A 113 14.26 19.32 -11.00
N SER A 114 14.73 18.44 -11.91
CA SER A 114 14.19 17.09 -12.03
C SER A 114 14.44 16.28 -10.77
N TYR A 115 15.62 16.43 -10.16
CA TYR A 115 15.95 15.80 -8.88
C TYR A 115 15.09 16.34 -7.74
N ASN A 116 14.95 17.66 -7.59
CA ASN A 116 14.13 18.26 -6.54
C ASN A 116 12.68 17.77 -6.60
N ARG A 117 12.10 17.69 -7.80
CA ARG A 117 10.76 17.13 -7.98
C ARG A 117 10.72 15.64 -7.65
N LEU A 118 11.72 14.88 -8.06
CA LEU A 118 11.81 13.46 -7.68
C LEU A 118 11.79 13.30 -6.16
N LEU A 119 12.58 14.10 -5.44
CA LEU A 119 12.64 14.08 -3.97
C LEU A 119 11.28 14.41 -3.34
N THR A 120 10.58 15.45 -3.82
CA THR A 120 9.23 15.78 -3.34
C THR A 120 8.26 14.62 -3.53
N TRP A 121 8.31 13.95 -4.69
CA TRP A 121 7.42 12.82 -4.98
C TRP A 121 7.80 11.56 -4.20
N MET A 122 9.09 11.29 -3.99
CA MET A 122 9.54 10.21 -3.14
C MET A 122 9.12 10.42 -1.68
N THR A 123 9.15 11.66 -1.20
CA THR A 123 8.66 12.01 0.14
C THR A 123 7.17 11.72 0.26
N LYS A 124 6.37 12.21 -0.70
CA LYS A 124 4.93 11.89 -0.76
C LYS A 124 4.65 10.39 -0.80
N TYR A 125 5.47 9.63 -1.52
CA TYR A 125 5.34 8.18 -1.59
C TYR A 125 5.65 7.51 -0.26
N LYS A 126 6.71 7.94 0.43
CA LYS A 126 7.05 7.49 1.78
C LYS A 126 5.92 7.75 2.77
N ASP A 127 5.39 8.97 2.76
CA ASP A 127 4.31 9.36 3.66
C ASP A 127 3.08 8.49 3.40
N ALA A 128 2.67 8.33 2.14
CA ALA A 128 1.52 7.51 1.78
C ALA A 128 1.69 6.02 2.09
N LEU A 129 2.92 5.48 1.96
CA LEU A 129 3.23 4.11 2.36
C LEU A 129 3.18 3.96 3.88
N HIS A 130 3.71 4.93 4.62
CA HIS A 130 3.65 4.93 6.08
C HIS A 130 2.21 5.01 6.60
N ASP A 131 1.37 5.84 5.98
CA ASP A 131 -0.05 5.92 6.28
C ASP A 131 -0.74 4.57 6.03
N LEU A 132 -0.45 3.91 4.90
CA LEU A 132 -0.97 2.55 4.63
C LEU A 132 -0.52 1.53 5.68
N GLU A 133 0.74 1.59 6.13
CA GLU A 133 1.23 0.71 7.21
C GLU A 133 0.52 0.96 8.54
N LEU A 134 0.10 2.19 8.82
CA LEU A 134 -0.71 2.54 9.99
C LEU A 134 -2.13 1.98 9.85
N GLU A 135 -2.77 2.14 8.69
CA GLU A 135 -4.12 1.63 8.44
C GLU A 135 -4.17 0.10 8.49
N VAL A 136 -3.19 -0.60 7.90
CA VAL A 136 -3.09 -2.07 8.01
C VAL A 136 -2.92 -2.51 9.47
N ARG A 137 -2.16 -1.77 10.28
CA ARG A 137 -2.03 -2.04 11.71
C ARG A 137 -3.35 -1.82 12.46
N ALA A 138 -4.07 -0.74 12.16
CA ALA A 138 -5.37 -0.46 12.76
C ALA A 138 -6.40 -1.54 12.42
N LEU A 139 -6.51 -1.93 11.15
CA LEU A 139 -7.35 -3.03 10.69
C LEU A 139 -7.02 -4.34 11.43
N ASN A 140 -5.73 -4.66 11.60
CA ASN A 140 -5.33 -5.88 12.31
C ASN A 140 -5.73 -5.86 13.80
N ILE A 141 -5.68 -4.70 14.45
CA ILE A 141 -6.17 -4.53 15.82
C ILE A 141 -7.69 -4.77 15.85
N ASN A 142 -8.44 -4.23 14.89
CA ASN A 142 -9.89 -4.43 14.79
C ASN A 142 -10.24 -5.90 14.54
N ILE A 143 -9.51 -6.58 13.64
CA ILE A 143 -9.65 -8.03 13.40
C ILE A 143 -9.42 -8.81 14.70
N GLN A 144 -8.37 -8.48 15.45
CA GLN A 144 -8.07 -9.14 16.71
C GLN A 144 -9.18 -8.91 17.75
N ALA A 145 -9.66 -7.66 17.89
CA ALA A 145 -10.73 -7.32 18.80
C ALA A 145 -12.04 -8.04 18.45
N PHE A 146 -12.35 -8.14 17.16
CA PHE A 146 -13.48 -8.93 16.67
C PHE A 146 -13.36 -10.40 17.03
N GLN A 147 -12.19 -11.00 16.79
CA GLN A 147 -11.96 -12.41 17.12
C GLN A 147 -12.05 -12.67 18.63
N SER A 148 -11.59 -11.75 19.47
CA SER A 148 -11.73 -11.89 20.93
C SER A 148 -13.17 -11.69 21.42
N ASN A 149 -13.92 -10.78 20.79
CA ASN A 149 -15.29 -10.46 21.20
C ASN A 149 -16.31 -11.49 20.68
N PHE A 150 -16.01 -12.14 19.55
CA PHE A 150 -16.89 -13.07 18.88
C PHE A 150 -16.27 -14.47 18.76
N ASP A 151 -15.95 -15.07 19.91
CA ASP A 151 -15.61 -16.50 19.95
C ASP A 151 -16.84 -17.33 19.54
N LEU A 152 -16.72 -17.98 18.38
CA LEU A 152 -17.79 -18.74 17.76
C LEU A 152 -18.30 -19.88 18.65
N LEU A 153 -17.40 -20.54 19.39
CA LEU A 153 -17.76 -21.60 20.33
C LEU A 153 -18.59 -21.04 21.48
N THR A 154 -18.19 -19.88 22.00
CA THR A 154 -18.92 -19.17 23.04
C THR A 154 -20.29 -18.69 22.55
N ILE A 155 -20.40 -18.12 21.35
CA ILE A 155 -21.68 -17.72 20.74
C ILE A 155 -22.58 -18.93 20.51
N LEU A 156 -22.06 -20.01 19.92
CA LEU A 156 -22.85 -21.23 19.66
C LEU A 156 -23.33 -21.87 20.96
N ASN A 157 -22.49 -21.90 22.00
CA ASN A 157 -22.89 -22.41 23.32
C ASN A 157 -23.92 -21.52 24.00
N PHE A 158 -23.79 -20.19 23.90
CA PHE A 158 -24.77 -19.23 24.41
C PHE A 158 -26.13 -19.41 23.71
N LEU A 159 -26.16 -19.42 22.37
CA LEU A 159 -27.38 -19.61 21.59
C LEU A 159 -28.07 -20.96 21.88
N LYS A 160 -27.29 -22.03 22.14
CA LYS A 160 -27.79 -23.33 22.58
C LYS A 160 -28.38 -23.27 23.99
N SER A 161 -27.71 -22.63 24.93
CA SER A 161 -28.19 -22.53 26.32
C SER A 161 -29.50 -21.77 26.48
N LEU A 162 -29.82 -20.88 25.53
CA LEU A 162 -31.09 -20.17 25.49
C LEU A 162 -32.25 -21.02 24.93
N ASP A 163 -31.99 -22.15 24.27
CA ASP A 163 -33.01 -23.05 23.72
C ASP A 163 -33.51 -24.10 24.75
N VAL A 164 -33.85 -23.66 25.97
CA VAL A 164 -34.20 -24.56 27.10
C VAL A 164 -35.47 -25.38 26.80
N CYS A 165 -36.51 -24.76 26.21
CA CYS A 165 -37.74 -25.46 25.82
C CYS A 165 -37.54 -26.46 24.67
N GLY A 166 -36.56 -26.21 23.78
CA GLY A 166 -36.15 -27.15 22.73
C GLY A 166 -35.28 -28.28 23.27
N LEU A 167 -34.40 -28.01 24.24
CA LEU A 167 -33.54 -29.01 24.89
C LEU A 167 -34.33 -30.09 25.63
N GLU A 168 -35.45 -29.76 26.26
CA GLU A 168 -36.32 -30.74 26.94
C GLU A 168 -37.12 -31.62 25.96
N HIS A 169 -37.43 -31.12 24.75
CA HIS A 169 -38.15 -31.88 23.70
C HIS A 169 -37.22 -32.58 22.67
N LYS A 170 -35.91 -32.30 22.66
CA LYS A 170 -34.95 -32.77 21.64
C LYS A 170 -34.10 -33.97 22.07
N HIS A 171 -34.72 -35.00 22.64
CA HIS A 171 -34.13 -36.35 22.55
C HIS A 171 -34.18 -36.94 21.11
N PHE A 172 -34.77 -36.21 20.14
CA PHE A 172 -35.11 -36.74 18.80
C PHE A 172 -34.59 -35.97 17.58
N LEU A 173 -33.77 -34.92 17.74
CA LEU A 173 -33.12 -34.28 16.60
C LEU A 173 -31.60 -34.31 16.78
N GLY A 174 -30.95 -35.27 16.12
CA GLY A 174 -29.54 -35.16 15.77
C GLY A 174 -29.27 -33.79 15.11
N SER A 175 -28.10 -33.18 15.25
CA SER A 175 -26.79 -33.75 15.46
C SER A 175 -26.00 -32.75 16.29
N ASN A 176 -25.25 -33.21 17.28
CA ASN A 176 -24.10 -32.44 17.73
C ASN A 176 -23.22 -32.24 16.51
N PHE A 177 -22.92 -30.98 16.13
CA PHE A 177 -21.85 -30.75 15.17
C PHE A 177 -20.64 -31.56 15.62
N THR A 178 -20.12 -32.39 14.73
CA THR A 178 -18.87 -33.08 14.98
C THR A 178 -17.78 -32.04 15.24
N ALA A 179 -16.73 -32.41 15.99
CA ALA A 179 -15.60 -31.51 16.21
C ALA A 179 -15.02 -31.01 14.87
N GLU A 180 -15.03 -31.86 13.84
CA GLU A 180 -14.61 -31.52 12.48
C GLU A 180 -15.51 -30.46 11.82
N GLU A 181 -16.83 -30.53 11.98
CA GLU A 181 -17.76 -29.51 11.46
C GLU A 181 -17.57 -28.17 12.17
N ILE A 182 -17.39 -28.16 13.49
CA ILE A 182 -17.13 -26.93 14.26
C ILE A 182 -15.82 -26.29 13.80
N MET A 183 -14.74 -27.07 13.71
CA MET A 183 -13.44 -26.58 13.22
C MET A 183 -13.52 -26.08 11.79
N SER A 184 -14.30 -26.74 10.92
CA SER A 184 -14.52 -26.30 9.54
C SER A 184 -15.26 -24.96 9.48
N VAL A 185 -16.28 -24.74 10.32
CA VAL A 185 -17.01 -23.47 10.39
C VAL A 185 -16.11 -22.37 10.96
N GLU A 186 -15.38 -22.64 12.04
CA GLU A 186 -14.44 -21.70 12.64
C GLU A 186 -13.39 -21.26 11.62
N LYS A 187 -12.80 -22.20 10.87
CA LYS A 187 -11.83 -21.89 9.82
C LYS A 187 -12.40 -21.02 8.70
N LYS A 188 -13.68 -21.19 8.33
CA LYS A 188 -14.35 -20.37 7.31
C LYS A 188 -14.69 -18.97 7.80
N LEU A 189 -14.93 -18.82 9.10
CA LEU A 189 -15.31 -17.54 9.71
C LEU A 189 -14.10 -16.74 10.18
N TYR A 190 -12.95 -17.40 10.37
CA TYR A 190 -11.69 -16.76 10.76
C TYR A 190 -11.22 -15.73 9.72
N ILE A 191 -11.04 -14.49 10.18
CA ILE A 191 -10.52 -13.38 9.37
C ILE A 191 -9.00 -13.31 9.55
N HIS A 192 -8.24 -13.52 8.49
CA HIS A 192 -6.79 -13.52 8.61
C HIS A 192 -6.25 -12.09 8.71
N PRO A 193 -5.34 -11.80 9.67
CA PRO A 193 -4.64 -10.52 9.70
C PRO A 193 -3.90 -10.26 8.39
N MET A 194 -3.91 -9.00 7.97
CA MET A 194 -3.30 -8.55 6.74
C MET A 194 -1.84 -8.16 6.95
N LYS A 195 -0.97 -8.53 5.99
CA LYS A 195 0.42 -8.07 5.95
C LYS A 195 0.59 -7.06 4.83
N VAL A 196 1.35 -5.98 5.10
CA VAL A 196 1.65 -4.94 4.10
C VAL A 196 2.38 -5.53 2.88
N ASP A 197 3.25 -6.52 3.10
CA ASP A 197 4.00 -7.21 2.04
C ASP A 197 3.11 -7.83 0.95
N ARG A 198 1.84 -8.16 1.28
CA ARG A 198 0.85 -8.68 0.32
C ARG A 198 0.67 -7.74 -0.89
N PHE A 199 0.85 -6.44 -0.70
CA PHE A 199 0.62 -5.44 -1.74
C PHE A 199 1.75 -5.33 -2.77
N ASN A 200 2.90 -5.98 -2.53
CA ASN A 200 4.08 -5.97 -3.40
C ASN A 200 4.51 -4.54 -3.80
N LEU A 201 4.49 -3.62 -2.83
CA LEU A 201 4.89 -2.23 -3.04
C LEU A 201 6.43 -2.10 -2.99
N PRO A 202 7.05 -1.31 -3.89
CA PRO A 202 8.50 -1.16 -3.90
C PRO A 202 8.98 -0.40 -2.66
N PRO A 203 10.02 -0.87 -1.94
CA PRO A 203 10.50 -0.17 -0.76
C PRO A 203 10.97 1.25 -1.11
N PRO A 204 10.64 2.27 -0.31
CA PRO A 204 11.02 3.65 -0.61
C PRO A 204 12.54 3.87 -0.48
N LEU A 205 13.07 4.89 -1.15
CA LEU A 205 14.49 5.24 -1.08
C LEU A 205 14.74 6.47 -0.23
N ASP A 206 15.80 6.42 0.58
CA ASP A 206 16.39 7.55 1.27
C ASP A 206 17.26 8.37 0.32
N LEU A 207 16.60 9.15 -0.53
CA LEU A 207 17.28 10.04 -1.47
C LEU A 207 18.03 11.16 -0.71
N PRO A 208 19.29 11.47 -1.09
CA PRO A 208 20.10 12.44 -0.37
C PRO A 208 19.55 13.87 -0.46
N ALA A 209 19.73 14.68 0.59
CA ALA A 209 19.25 16.06 0.56
C ALA A 209 19.89 16.86 -0.61
N PRO A 210 19.16 17.77 -1.29
CA PRO A 210 19.67 18.47 -2.45
C PRO A 210 20.98 19.20 -2.17
N ALA A 211 21.12 19.80 -0.98
CA ALA A 211 22.32 20.51 -0.57
C ALA A 211 23.59 19.63 -0.56
N LEU A 212 23.47 18.32 -0.33
CA LEU A 212 24.61 17.40 -0.27
C LEU A 212 25.11 16.99 -1.65
N ILE A 213 24.22 16.93 -2.64
CA ILE A 213 24.53 16.37 -3.97
C ILE A 213 24.42 17.40 -5.10
N GLN A 214 24.03 18.63 -4.81
CA GLN A 214 23.81 19.68 -5.83
C GLN A 214 25.07 19.94 -6.66
N ASP A 215 26.24 19.90 -6.02
CA ASP A 215 27.52 20.10 -6.71
C ASP A 215 27.88 18.89 -7.58
N ASP A 216 27.70 17.67 -7.08
CA ASP A 216 28.00 16.44 -7.82
C ASP A 216 27.04 16.23 -9.00
N LEU A 217 25.73 16.44 -8.78
CA LEU A 217 24.73 16.48 -9.86
C LEU A 217 25.01 17.62 -10.84
N GLY A 218 25.47 18.77 -10.33
CA GLY A 218 25.90 19.89 -11.15
C GLY A 218 27.05 19.51 -12.08
N ARG A 219 28.11 18.90 -11.54
CA ARG A 219 29.27 18.41 -12.29
C ARG A 219 28.87 17.33 -13.29
N LEU A 220 28.06 16.36 -12.88
CA LEU A 220 27.53 15.33 -13.77
C LEU A 220 26.75 15.93 -14.95
N ALA A 221 25.88 16.90 -14.69
CA ALA A 221 25.14 17.58 -15.75
C ALA A 221 26.07 18.33 -16.71
N GLU A 222 27.16 18.91 -16.21
CA GLU A 222 28.15 19.58 -17.06
C GLU A 222 28.94 18.60 -17.92
N ASP A 223 29.30 17.43 -17.39
CA ASP A 223 29.98 16.37 -18.13
C ASP A 223 29.10 15.77 -19.22
N VAL A 224 27.83 15.48 -18.89
CA VAL A 224 26.81 15.05 -19.84
C VAL A 224 26.65 16.10 -20.95
N PHE A 225 26.58 17.39 -20.59
CA PHE A 225 26.49 18.47 -21.58
C PHE A 225 27.71 18.54 -22.50
N ARG A 226 28.92 18.36 -21.96
CA ARG A 226 30.16 18.38 -22.72
C ARG A 226 30.22 17.23 -23.74
N LYS A 227 29.82 16.02 -23.33
CA LYS A 227 29.84 14.81 -24.16
C LYS A 227 28.72 14.81 -25.22
N HIS A 228 27.52 15.27 -24.86
CA HIS A 228 26.31 15.14 -25.68
C HIS A 228 25.68 16.46 -26.14
N HIS A 229 26.49 17.52 -26.28
CA HIS A 229 26.04 18.89 -26.50
C HIS A 229 24.99 19.05 -27.62
N ASN A 230 25.17 18.37 -28.76
CA ASN A 230 24.27 18.46 -29.92
C ASN A 230 22.90 17.85 -29.63
N GLN A 231 22.86 16.71 -28.95
CA GLN A 231 21.62 16.01 -28.59
C GLN A 231 20.84 16.82 -27.54
N ILE A 232 21.54 17.37 -26.55
CA ILE A 232 20.94 18.18 -25.49
C ILE A 232 20.40 19.50 -26.04
N LYS A 233 21.10 20.16 -26.97
CA LYS A 233 20.57 21.36 -27.64
C LYS A 233 19.26 21.07 -28.37
N ARG A 234 19.11 19.88 -28.97
CA ARG A 234 17.85 19.45 -29.61
C ARG A 234 16.76 19.17 -28.57
N LEU A 235 17.11 18.57 -27.45
CA LEU A 235 16.19 18.30 -26.34
C LEU A 235 15.64 19.58 -25.69
N LEU A 236 16.45 20.64 -25.62
CA LEU A 236 16.11 21.90 -24.95
C LEU A 236 15.38 22.94 -25.83
N ARG A 237 15.20 22.66 -27.12
CA ARG A 237 14.41 23.47 -28.06
C ARG A 237 12.92 23.23 -27.85
#